data_AF-A0A815P013-F1
#
_entry.id   AF-A0A815P013-F1
#
_cell.length_a   1.000
_cell.length_b   1.000
_cell.length_c   1.000
_cell.angle_alpha   90.00
_cell.angle_beta   90.00
_cell.angle_gamma   90.00
#
_symmetry.space_group_name_H-M   'P 1'
#
loop_
_entity.id
_entity.type
_entity.pdbx_description
1 polymer ?
#
loop_
_entity_poly.entity_id
_entity_poly.type
_entity_poly.pdbx_seq_one_letter_code
_entity_poly.pdbx_strand_id
1 'polypeptide(L)'
;MYGTVYGNCHQATTICDAVCGYLNNIFALYISTDLVNWTLSSNNVVPEVTTDHNYINYWMPNIDYNRHTNQYVMVYWSSKYGFKNSMVALAVSSTPFGPFVNVSPLVMQGGTVISSNTGLFVDDDNTAYV
;
A
#
# COMPACT_ATOMS: atom_id res chain seq x y z
N MET A 1 -7.97 -8.92 -0.64
CA MET A 1 -7.83 -7.76 0.26
C MET A 1 -6.37 -7.50 0.51
N TYR A 2 -5.92 -6.29 0.20
CA TYR A 2 -4.60 -5.81 0.59
C TYR A 2 -4.73 -5.04 1.89
N GLY A 3 -3.77 -5.19 2.80
CA GLY A 3 -3.82 -4.54 4.09
C GLY A 3 -2.44 -4.15 4.59
N THR A 4 -2.35 -3.02 5.27
CA THR A 4 -1.17 -2.67 6.06
C THR A 4 -1.06 -3.62 7.24
N VAL A 5 0.09 -4.28 7.39
CA VAL A 5 0.43 -5.08 8.56
C VAL A 5 1.73 -4.57 9.16
N TYR A 6 1.87 -4.66 10.49
CA TYR A 6 3.06 -4.21 11.19
C TYR A 6 4.01 -5.39 11.43
N GLY A 7 5.31 -5.12 11.44
CA GLY A 7 6.38 -6.13 11.29
C GLY A 7 6.43 -7.16 12.42
N ASN A 8 5.82 -6.85 13.56
CA ASN A 8 5.69 -7.75 14.70
C ASN A 8 4.22 -8.20 14.86
N CYS A 9 3.61 -8.76 13.82
CA CYS A 9 2.33 -9.46 13.96
C CYS A 9 2.57 -10.89 14.45
N HIS A 10 2.00 -11.23 15.61
CA HIS A 10 2.11 -12.56 16.18
C HIS A 10 1.09 -13.49 15.48
N GLN A 11 1.56 -14.58 14.85
CA GLN A 11 0.69 -15.49 14.08
C GLN A 11 -0.48 -16.09 14.87
N ALA A 12 -0.42 -16.09 16.20
CA ALA A 12 -1.45 -16.64 17.09
C ALA A 12 -2.38 -15.57 17.70
N THR A 13 -2.18 -14.28 17.40
CA THR A 13 -3.00 -13.20 17.98
C THR A 13 -3.40 -12.16 16.92
N THR A 14 -4.36 -11.31 17.25
CA THR A 14 -4.74 -10.15 16.42
C THR A 14 -3.88 -8.92 16.71
N ILE A 15 -2.80 -9.08 17.49
CA ILE A 15 -1.96 -7.97 17.95
C ILE A 15 -0.74 -7.88 17.04
N CYS A 16 -0.52 -6.67 16.52
CA CYS A 16 0.71 -6.32 15.84
C CYS A 16 1.40 -5.17 16.59
N ASP A 17 2.66 -5.37 16.99
CA ASP A 17 3.42 -4.35 17.71
C ASP A 17 3.92 -3.28 16.72
N ALA A 18 3.35 -2.08 16.80
CA ALA A 18 3.87 -0.92 16.09
C ALA A 18 4.94 -0.23 16.95
N VAL A 19 6.12 0.03 16.39
CA VAL A 19 7.11 0.89 17.04
C VAL A 19 6.74 2.35 16.77
N CYS A 20 6.80 3.17 17.82
CA CYS A 20 6.59 4.63 17.85
C CYS A 20 6.30 5.29 16.49
N GLY A 21 5.08 5.79 16.29
CA GLY A 21 4.73 6.54 15.07
C GLY A 21 4.47 5.69 13.84
N TYR A 22 4.05 4.43 14.04
CA TYR A 22 3.50 3.53 13.02
C TYR A 22 4.51 2.94 12.03
N LEU A 23 5.76 2.81 12.46
CA LEU A 23 6.85 2.23 11.69
C LEU A 23 6.78 0.70 11.66
N ASN A 24 7.66 0.11 10.87
CA ASN A 24 7.81 -1.32 10.62
C ASN A 24 6.64 -1.94 9.89
N ASN A 25 5.92 -1.20 9.05
CA ASN A 25 4.78 -1.73 8.31
C ASN A 25 5.14 -2.18 6.88
N ILE A 26 4.35 -3.13 6.39
CA ILE A 26 4.40 -3.73 5.06
C ILE A 26 2.97 -3.94 4.55
N PHE A 27 2.81 -4.45 3.32
CA PHE A 27 1.49 -4.74 2.75
C PHE A 27 1.28 -6.25 2.57
N ALA A 28 0.33 -6.83 3.30
CA ALA A 28 -0.08 -8.22 3.14
C ALA A 28 -1.22 -8.36 2.13
N LEU A 29 -1.34 -9.54 1.53
CA LEU A 29 -2.44 -9.94 0.64
C LEU A 29 -3.17 -11.14 1.21
N TYR A 30 -4.48 -10.98 1.37
CA TYR A 30 -5.43 -12.04 1.67
C TYR A 30 -6.35 -12.27 0.48
N ILE A 31 -6.67 -13.53 0.20
CA ILE A 31 -7.56 -13.94 -0.89
C ILE A 31 -8.78 -14.64 -0.30
N SER A 32 -9.95 -14.36 -0.87
CA SER A 32 -11.21 -15.02 -0.53
C SER A 32 -12.07 -15.11 -1.79
N THR A 33 -12.86 -16.18 -1.87
CA THR A 33 -13.87 -16.35 -2.93
C THR A 33 -15.29 -15.97 -2.46
N ASP A 34 -15.47 -15.74 -1.16
CA ASP A 34 -16.79 -15.48 -0.53
C ASP A 34 -16.82 -14.20 0.32
N LEU A 35 -15.70 -13.48 0.42
CA LEU A 35 -15.48 -12.29 1.25
C LEU A 35 -15.62 -12.54 2.76
N VAL A 36 -15.71 -13.80 3.19
CA VAL A 36 -15.90 -14.23 4.59
C VAL A 36 -14.67 -15.01 5.06
N ASN A 37 -14.28 -16.03 4.30
CA ASN A 37 -13.14 -16.88 4.61
C ASN A 37 -11.91 -16.39 3.84
N TRP A 38 -10.88 -15.97 4.58
CA TRP A 38 -9.69 -15.34 4.02
C TRP A 38 -8.44 -16.18 4.24
N THR A 39 -7.68 -16.41 3.19
CA THR A 39 -6.37 -17.08 3.23
C THR A 39 -5.27 -16.06 3.01
N LEU A 40 -4.27 -16.02 3.88
CA LEU A 40 -3.05 -15.23 3.67
C LEU A 40 -2.29 -15.78 2.47
N SER A 41 -2.18 -14.99 1.40
CA SER A 41 -1.46 -15.35 0.19
C SER A 41 -0.02 -14.84 0.18
N SER A 42 0.21 -13.65 0.74
CA SER A 42 1.55 -13.07 0.88
C SER A 42 1.58 -12.16 2.10
N ASN A 43 2.67 -12.22 2.87
CA ASN A 43 2.92 -11.31 3.99
C ASN A 43 3.49 -9.96 3.54
N ASN A 44 4.11 -9.89 2.36
CA ASN A 44 4.60 -8.65 1.77
C ASN A 44 4.47 -8.67 0.24
N VAL A 45 3.61 -7.82 -0.32
CA VAL A 45 3.45 -7.68 -1.77
C VAL A 45 4.32 -6.60 -2.40
N VAL A 46 4.96 -5.73 -1.61
CA VAL A 46 5.94 -4.73 -2.10
C VAL A 46 7.28 -4.98 -1.41
N PRO A 47 8.14 -5.88 -1.91
CA PRO A 47 9.38 -6.27 -1.22
C PRO A 47 10.28 -5.10 -0.80
N GLU A 48 10.33 -4.04 -1.61
CA GLU A 48 11.17 -2.87 -1.37
C GLU A 48 10.87 -2.12 -0.06
N VAL A 49 9.63 -2.17 0.46
CA VAL A 49 9.29 -1.43 1.69
C VAL A 49 10.02 -1.96 2.93
N THR A 50 10.48 -3.21 2.93
CA THR A 50 11.25 -3.75 4.08
C THR A 50 12.64 -3.14 4.19
N THR A 51 13.13 -2.49 3.13
CA THR A 51 14.48 -1.89 3.14
C THR A 51 14.55 -0.67 4.06
N ASP A 52 13.44 0.03 4.28
CA ASP A 52 13.42 1.31 5.00
C ASP A 52 12.19 1.50 5.90
N HIS A 53 11.31 0.51 6.06
CA HIS A 53 10.12 0.61 6.94
C HIS A 53 10.43 0.91 8.42
N ASN A 54 11.69 0.79 8.86
CA ASN A 54 12.14 1.23 10.18
C ASN A 54 12.22 2.76 10.30
N TYR A 55 12.13 3.49 9.18
CA TYR A 55 12.21 4.95 9.09
C TYR A 55 11.08 5.59 8.27
N ILE A 56 10.44 4.82 7.38
CA ILE A 56 9.33 5.23 6.52
C ILE A 56 8.06 4.44 6.89
N ASN A 57 6.95 5.15 7.00
CA ASN A 57 5.62 4.61 7.22
C ASN A 57 4.91 4.38 5.89
N TYR A 58 4.16 3.27 5.76
CA TYR A 58 3.45 2.89 4.53
C TYR A 58 1.97 2.52 4.74
N TRP A 59 1.02 3.31 4.27
CA TRP A 59 -0.41 3.16 4.62
C TRP A 59 -1.38 3.20 3.45
N MET A 60 -2.58 2.65 3.71
CA MET A 60 -3.76 2.72 2.83
C MET A 60 -3.46 2.23 1.40
N PRO A 61 -3.01 0.97 1.21
CA PRO A 61 -2.80 0.44 -0.12
C PRO A 61 -4.15 0.30 -0.83
N ASN A 62 -4.31 1.02 -1.94
CA ASN A 62 -5.43 0.88 -2.87
C ASN A 62 -4.89 0.38 -4.21
N ILE A 63 -5.55 -0.59 -4.83
CA ILE A 63 -5.07 -1.22 -6.06
C ILE A 63 -6.20 -1.21 -7.08
N ASP A 64 -5.88 -0.83 -8.32
CA ASP A 64 -6.76 -1.04 -9.47
C ASP A 64 -5.96 -1.52 -10.70
N TYR A 65 -6.66 -2.03 -11.71
CA TYR A 65 -6.08 -2.50 -12.95
C TYR A 65 -6.15 -1.41 -14.04
N ASN A 66 -4.98 -0.96 -14.49
CA ASN A 66 -4.86 -0.04 -15.61
C ASN A 66 -4.89 -0.80 -16.94
N ARG A 67 -6.01 -0.67 -17.68
CA ARG A 67 -6.23 -1.32 -18.97
C ARG A 67 -5.33 -0.81 -20.10
N HIS A 68 -4.78 0.41 -19.98
CA HIS A 68 -3.89 0.97 -21.00
C HIS A 68 -2.49 0.38 -20.92
N THR A 69 -2.00 0.09 -19.72
CA THR A 69 -0.67 -0.48 -19.49
C THR A 69 -0.70 -1.98 -19.25
N ASN A 70 -1.88 -2.56 -19.05
CA ASN A 70 -2.09 -3.95 -18.63
C ASN A 70 -1.38 -4.27 -17.31
N GLN A 71 -1.40 -3.34 -16.36
CA GLN A 71 -0.75 -3.47 -15.05
C GLN A 71 -1.72 -3.18 -13.92
N TYR A 72 -1.52 -3.86 -12.81
CA TYR A 72 -2.08 -3.47 -11.52
C TYR A 72 -1.27 -2.31 -10.96
N VAL A 73 -1.93 -1.25 -10.57
CA VAL A 73 -1.34 -0.05 -9.97
C VAL A 73 -1.80 0.03 -8.53
N MET A 74 -0.84 -0.03 -7.62
CA MET A 74 -1.04 0.23 -6.20
C MET A 74 -0.69 1.68 -5.89
N VAL A 75 -1.63 2.38 -5.28
CA VAL A 75 -1.46 3.72 -4.70
C VAL A 75 -1.43 3.55 -3.19
N TYR A 76 -0.47 4.18 -2.53
CA TYR A 76 -0.39 4.16 -1.07
C TYR A 76 0.26 5.43 -0.55
N TRP A 77 -0.02 5.75 0.71
CA TRP A 77 0.61 6.87 1.38
C TRP A 77 1.96 6.45 1.97
N SER A 78 2.97 7.32 1.88
CA SER A 78 4.20 7.15 2.64
C SER A 78 4.71 8.44 3.27
N SER A 79 5.40 8.33 4.41
CA SER A 79 6.08 9.46 5.04
C SER A 79 7.17 9.02 6.02
N LYS A 80 8.08 9.94 6.35
CA LYS A 80 9.00 9.78 7.49
C LYS A 80 8.26 10.00 8.81
N TYR A 81 8.85 9.49 9.89
CA TYR A 81 8.38 9.75 11.26
C TYR A 81 8.00 11.22 11.51
N GLY A 82 6.85 11.42 12.15
CA GLY A 82 6.27 12.74 12.38
C GLY A 82 5.60 13.34 11.13
N PHE A 83 5.14 12.51 10.20
CA PHE A 83 4.41 12.90 8.98
C PHE A 83 5.21 13.86 8.09
N LYS A 84 6.53 13.65 8.01
CA LYS A 84 7.43 14.50 7.22
C LYS A 84 7.62 13.93 5.82
N ASN A 85 7.69 14.82 4.83
CA ASN A 85 7.84 14.47 3.42
C ASN A 85 6.79 13.46 2.95
N SER A 86 5.53 13.68 3.35
CA SER A 86 4.41 12.85 2.91
C SER A 86 4.29 12.86 1.39
N MET A 87 4.07 11.68 0.83
CA MET A 87 3.86 11.48 -0.60
C MET A 87 2.75 10.46 -0.83
N VAL A 88 2.16 10.53 -2.03
CA VAL A 88 1.36 9.45 -2.57
C VAL A 88 2.26 8.64 -3.49
N ALA A 89 2.68 7.48 -3.00
CA ALA A 89 3.57 6.57 -3.68
C ALA A 89 2.78 5.60 -4.58
N LEU A 90 3.49 5.10 -5.60
CA LEU A 90 2.94 4.20 -6.60
C LEU A 90 3.83 2.96 -6.70
N ALA A 91 3.20 1.80 -6.85
CA ALA A 91 3.88 0.57 -7.24
C ALA A 91 3.05 -0.18 -8.29
N VAL A 92 3.70 -0.92 -9.18
CA VAL A 92 3.03 -1.65 -10.26
C VAL A 92 3.36 -3.13 -10.27
N SER A 93 2.42 -3.95 -10.73
CA SER A 93 2.64 -5.37 -10.96
C SER A 93 1.90 -5.85 -12.21
N SER A 94 2.39 -6.91 -12.84
CA SER A 94 1.67 -7.60 -13.91
C SER A 94 0.56 -8.52 -13.39
N THR A 95 0.53 -8.82 -12.09
CA THR A 95 -0.47 -9.70 -11.46
C THR A 95 -1.10 -9.04 -10.24
N PRO A 96 -2.32 -9.45 -9.83
CA PRO A 96 -2.92 -8.98 -8.58
C PRO A 96 -2.29 -9.67 -7.35
N PHE A 97 -1.26 -10.48 -7.52
CA PHE A 97 -0.58 -11.17 -6.42
C PHE A 97 0.79 -10.56 -6.10
N GLY A 98 1.20 -9.56 -6.90
CA GLY A 98 2.54 -9.00 -6.85
C GLY A 98 3.60 -9.94 -7.45
N PRO A 99 4.88 -9.72 -7.10
CA PRO A 99 5.36 -8.57 -6.34
C PRO A 99 5.07 -7.27 -7.09
N PHE A 100 4.77 -6.23 -6.33
CA PHE A 100 4.65 -4.86 -6.81
C PHE A 100 6.03 -4.19 -6.69
N VAL A 101 6.38 -3.42 -7.71
CA VAL A 101 7.65 -2.70 -7.82
C VAL A 101 7.36 -1.21 -7.78
N ASN A 102 8.07 -0.46 -6.93
CA ASN A 102 7.83 0.98 -6.80
C ASN A 102 8.17 1.71 -8.10
N VAL A 103 7.38 2.71 -8.42
CA VAL A 103 7.63 3.66 -9.51
C VAL A 103 7.63 5.08 -8.94
N SER A 104 7.90 6.06 -9.79
CA SER A 104 7.88 7.45 -9.37
C SER A 104 6.54 7.81 -8.70
N PRO A 105 6.56 8.48 -7.53
CA PRO A 105 5.33 8.85 -6.82
C PRO A 105 4.53 9.89 -7.62
N LEU A 106 3.27 10.08 -7.25
CA LEU A 106 2.45 11.14 -7.82
C LEU A 106 3.04 12.51 -7.45
N VAL A 107 3.12 13.37 -8.46
CA VAL A 107 3.60 14.75 -8.31
C VAL A 107 2.42 15.69 -8.33
N MET A 108 2.18 16.35 -7.19
CA MET A 108 1.16 17.39 -7.08
C MET A 108 1.70 18.71 -7.65
N GLN A 109 1.13 19.19 -8.75
CA GLN A 109 1.58 20.43 -9.39
C GLN A 109 1.23 21.65 -8.52
N GLY A 110 2.19 22.15 -7.75
CA GLY A 110 2.01 23.28 -6.84
C GLY A 110 1.28 22.95 -5.54
N GLY A 111 0.97 21.67 -5.30
CA GLY A 111 0.30 21.19 -4.10
C GLY A 111 1.23 20.39 -3.18
N THR A 112 0.80 20.17 -1.94
CA THR A 112 1.47 19.30 -0.98
C THR A 112 0.49 18.29 -0.40
N VAL A 113 1.00 17.10 -0.07
CA VAL A 113 0.21 16.06 0.62
C VAL A 113 0.13 16.44 2.09
N ILE A 114 -1.07 16.81 2.55
CA ILE A 114 -1.34 17.22 3.94
C ILE A 114 -2.12 16.18 4.76
N SER A 115 -2.58 15.10 4.11
CA SER A 115 -3.37 14.03 4.71
C SER A 115 -2.61 12.71 4.67
N SER A 116 -2.80 11.88 5.70
CA SER A 116 -2.34 10.49 5.74
C SER A 116 -3.33 9.50 5.12
N ASN A 117 -4.53 9.97 4.77
CA ASN A 117 -5.54 9.16 4.11
C ASN A 117 -5.39 9.31 2.60
N THR A 118 -5.31 8.17 1.92
CA THR A 118 -5.22 8.07 0.46
C THR A 118 -6.25 7.06 -0.02
N GLY A 119 -6.94 7.39 -1.10
CA GLY A 119 -7.88 6.52 -1.79
C GLY A 119 -7.54 6.47 -3.27
N LEU A 120 -8.01 5.44 -3.95
CA LEU A 120 -8.03 5.37 -5.41
C LEU A 120 -9.46 5.06 -5.82
N PHE A 121 -9.99 5.87 -6.73
CA PHE A 121 -11.28 5.64 -7.36
C PHE A 121 -11.09 5.65 -8.86
N VAL A 122 -11.57 4.62 -9.55
CA VAL A 122 -11.60 4.57 -11.01
C VAL A 122 -13.07 4.64 -11.43
N ASP A 123 -13.40 5.68 -12.20
CA ASP A 123 -14.74 5.93 -12.70
C ASP A 123 -15.08 4.99 -13.88
N ASP A 124 -16.35 4.92 -14.26
CA ASP A 124 -16.84 4.02 -15.30
C ASP A 124 -16.26 4.32 -16.69
N ASP A 125 -15.73 5.53 -16.89
CA ASP A 125 -15.00 5.93 -18.10
C ASP A 125 -13.51 5.52 -18.08
N ASN A 126 -13.06 4.84 -17.03
CA ASN A 126 -11.68 4.46 -16.70
C ASN A 126 -10.77 5.63 -16.30
N THR A 127 -11.32 6.81 -15.99
CA THR A 127 -10.55 7.91 -15.39
C THR A 127 -10.28 7.59 -13.91
N ALA A 128 -9.02 7.66 -13.51
CA ALA A 128 -8.59 7.43 -12.14
C ALA A 128 -8.46 8.74 -11.35
N TYR A 129 -8.88 8.72 -10.09
CA TYR A 129 -8.85 9.81 -9.12
C TYR A 129 -8.18 9.35 -7.83
N VAL A 130 -7.34 10.21 -7.26
CA VAL A 130 -6.53 9.97 -6.05
C VAL A 130 -6.59 11.18 -5.13
#